data_AF-A0A0L0VZS2-F1
#
_entry.id   AF-A0A0L0VZS2-F1
#
_cell.length_a   1.000
_cell.length_b   1.000
_cell.length_c   1.000
_cell.angle_alpha   90.00
_cell.angle_beta   90.00
_cell.angle_gamma   90.00
#
_symmetry.space_group_name_H-M   'P 1'
#
loop_
_entity.id
_entity.type
_entity.pdbx_description
1 polymer ?
#
loop_
_entity_poly.entity_id
_entity_poly.type
_entity_poly.pdbx_seq_one_letter_code
_entity_poly.pdbx_strand_id
1 'polypeptide(L)'
;MLEDPGSNLEVIWELRSKLEHTLARIASVVVVVSPKPLPSSSRADDQHLQVFKSFRVHDLNMRMCRISHVIGNIFLVTCGHIENMNPTSTEESRSKLRGYESEDHHSSIYDIYDDDQTEEALNSIESIINCLNKSEADAAEEHWKPGLLMMDDLLYMAIRSSDVSSEWKSIRKPVLHLTEAVKPIIKLSRLFFAKLSKRGMNTKRLPPFSEMNSKQLKCLYESSQTIANDLHELWHLLFKADSAPEAVPTNTCDMTHKVETLSSHFEAPLLLVVIYLVPLIPETDPDHSYYRSWFATWNTQLMLAINHFQDVARSVCHIP
;
A
#
# COMPACT_ATOMS: atom_id res chain seq x y z
N MET A 1 -0.77 -27.61 39.44
CA MET A 1 -1.01 -28.80 38.58
C MET A 1 -0.24 -28.54 37.30
N LEU A 2 0.84 -29.28 37.08
CA LEU A 2 1.61 -29.25 35.84
C LEU A 2 0.76 -29.95 34.78
N GLU A 3 0.46 -29.26 33.67
CA GLU A 3 -0.19 -29.86 32.51
C GLU A 3 0.69 -31.01 31.96
N ASP A 4 0.05 -32.10 31.55
CA ASP A 4 0.73 -33.27 30.97
C ASP A 4 1.30 -32.90 29.59
N PRO A 5 2.64 -32.95 29.40
CA PRO A 5 3.27 -32.60 28.13
C PRO A 5 2.78 -33.45 26.95
N GLY A 6 2.38 -34.71 27.21
CA GLY A 6 1.85 -35.61 26.17
C GLY A 6 0.51 -35.13 25.61
N SER A 7 -0.39 -34.72 26.50
CA SER A 7 -1.69 -34.16 26.13
C SER A 7 -1.57 -32.89 25.28
N ASN A 8 -0.59 -32.02 25.56
CA ASN A 8 -0.34 -30.81 24.77
C ASN A 8 0.22 -31.12 23.37
N LEU A 9 1.06 -32.14 23.23
CA LEU A 9 1.60 -32.58 21.94
C LEU A 9 0.54 -33.20 21.02
N GLU A 10 -0.42 -33.96 21.58
CA GLU A 10 -1.55 -34.50 20.81
C GLU A 10 -2.42 -33.37 20.22
N VAL A 11 -2.71 -32.34 21.01
CA VAL A 11 -3.47 -31.16 20.56
C VAL A 11 -2.72 -30.42 19.44
N ILE A 12 -1.41 -30.20 19.60
CA ILE A 12 -0.57 -29.56 18.55
C ILE A 12 -0.60 -30.37 17.26
N TRP A 13 -0.49 -31.70 17.35
CA TRP A 13 -0.52 -32.58 16.19
C TRP A 13 -1.87 -32.54 15.47
N GLU A 14 -2.99 -32.57 16.20
CA GLU A 14 -4.33 -32.48 15.63
C GLU A 14 -4.55 -31.14 14.92
N LEU A 15 -4.13 -30.02 15.54
CA LEU A 15 -4.22 -28.69 14.96
C LEU A 15 -3.38 -28.56 13.68
N ARG A 16 -2.14 -29.08 13.70
CA ARG A 16 -1.26 -29.12 12.53
C ARG A 16 -1.92 -29.87 11.37
N SER A 17 -2.45 -31.06 11.62
CA SER A 17 -3.12 -31.88 10.60
C SER A 17 -4.33 -31.17 9.99
N LYS A 18 -5.17 -30.53 10.83
CA LYS A 18 -6.31 -29.72 10.36
C LYS A 18 -5.88 -28.54 9.50
N LEU A 19 -4.80 -27.86 9.88
CA LEU A 19 -4.26 -26.71 9.15
C LEU A 19 -3.67 -27.15 7.80
N GLU A 20 -2.86 -28.20 7.77
CA GLU A 20 -2.30 -28.79 6.54
C GLU A 20 -3.40 -29.21 5.56
N HIS A 21 -4.44 -29.90 6.05
CA HIS A 21 -5.59 -30.29 5.23
C HIS A 21 -6.34 -29.08 4.67
N THR A 22 -6.54 -28.04 5.48
CA THR A 22 -7.21 -26.81 5.06
C THR A 22 -6.39 -26.07 4.00
N LEU A 23 -5.08 -25.95 4.20
CA LEU A 23 -4.18 -25.35 3.22
C LEU A 23 -4.12 -26.13 1.91
N ALA A 24 -4.09 -27.46 1.96
CA ALA A 24 -4.13 -28.30 0.77
C ALA A 24 -5.42 -28.09 -0.04
N ARG A 25 -6.56 -27.93 0.65
CA ARG A 25 -7.83 -27.59 0.01
C ARG A 25 -7.83 -26.18 -0.61
N ILE A 26 -7.28 -25.20 0.08
CA ILE A 26 -7.17 -23.84 -0.49
C ILE A 26 -6.24 -23.86 -1.70
N ALA A 27 -5.09 -24.54 -1.60
CA ALA A 27 -4.14 -24.67 -2.70
C ALA A 27 -4.78 -25.34 -3.93
N SER A 28 -5.59 -26.39 -3.74
CA SER A 28 -6.27 -27.04 -4.86
C SER A 28 -7.29 -26.13 -5.54
N VAL A 29 -8.05 -25.33 -4.78
CA VAL A 29 -8.97 -24.32 -5.34
C VAL A 29 -8.20 -23.22 -6.07
N VAL A 30 -7.09 -22.75 -5.50
CA VAL A 30 -6.24 -21.72 -6.12
C VAL A 30 -5.68 -22.20 -7.45
N VAL A 31 -5.26 -23.46 -7.58
CA VAL A 31 -4.79 -24.01 -8.86
C VAL A 31 -5.87 -23.93 -9.95
N VAL A 32 -7.14 -24.07 -9.59
CA VAL A 32 -8.27 -23.98 -10.53
C VAL A 32 -8.58 -22.52 -10.89
N VAL A 33 -8.55 -21.61 -9.92
CA VAL A 33 -8.85 -20.18 -10.11
C VAL A 33 -7.70 -19.42 -10.78
N SER A 34 -6.46 -19.88 -10.55
CA SER A 34 -5.20 -19.26 -10.95
C SER A 34 -4.33 -20.24 -11.75
N PRO A 35 -4.81 -20.73 -12.92
CA PRO A 35 -4.06 -21.71 -13.70
C PRO A 35 -2.72 -21.12 -14.14
N LYS A 36 -1.65 -21.91 -14.01
CA LYS A 36 -0.30 -21.51 -14.45
C LYS A 36 -0.07 -21.90 -15.91
N PRO A 37 0.54 -21.03 -16.74
CA PRO A 37 0.99 -19.67 -16.41
C PRO A 37 -0.19 -18.70 -16.26
N LEU A 38 -0.09 -17.78 -15.29
CA LEU A 38 -1.11 -16.76 -15.10
C LEU A 38 -1.17 -15.83 -16.31
N PRO A 39 -2.38 -15.41 -16.75
CA PRO A 39 -2.51 -14.31 -17.68
C PRO A 39 -1.85 -13.05 -17.12
N SER A 40 -1.44 -12.14 -18.02
CA SER A 40 -0.86 -10.86 -17.60
C SER A 40 -1.82 -10.14 -16.63
N SER A 41 -1.29 -9.65 -15.51
CA SER A 41 -2.06 -8.79 -14.59
C SER A 41 -2.51 -7.48 -15.25
N SER A 42 -1.98 -7.16 -16.42
CA SER A 42 -2.33 -6.00 -17.25
C SER A 42 -3.20 -6.39 -18.46
N ARG A 43 -3.95 -7.49 -18.36
CA ARG A 43 -4.89 -7.94 -19.39
C ARG A 43 -5.96 -6.87 -19.65
N ALA A 44 -6.36 -6.71 -20.91
CA ALA A 44 -7.23 -5.61 -21.34
C ALA A 44 -8.58 -6.06 -21.92
N ASP A 45 -8.82 -7.37 -22.03
CA ASP A 45 -9.98 -8.02 -22.66
C ASP A 45 -10.80 -8.87 -21.66
N ASP A 46 -10.66 -8.62 -20.35
CA ASP A 46 -11.27 -9.40 -19.28
C ASP A 46 -12.33 -8.65 -18.45
N GLN A 47 -12.90 -7.56 -18.98
CA GLN A 47 -13.92 -6.75 -18.30
C GLN A 47 -15.08 -7.58 -17.73
N HIS A 48 -15.52 -8.58 -18.50
CA HIS A 48 -16.65 -9.45 -18.20
C HIS A 48 -16.36 -10.52 -17.13
N LEU A 49 -15.11 -10.70 -16.72
CA LEU A 49 -14.69 -11.79 -15.82
C LEU A 49 -14.93 -11.48 -14.33
N GLN A 50 -15.39 -10.28 -13.96
CA GLN A 50 -15.72 -9.90 -12.58
C GLN A 50 -14.62 -10.27 -11.57
N VAL A 51 -14.88 -11.21 -10.65
CA VAL A 51 -13.91 -11.69 -9.65
C VAL A 51 -12.69 -12.38 -10.27
N PHE A 52 -12.82 -12.91 -11.49
CA PHE A 52 -11.78 -13.61 -12.24
C PHE A 52 -10.99 -12.70 -13.20
N LYS A 53 -11.15 -11.38 -13.10
CA LYS A 53 -10.24 -10.42 -13.76
C LYS A 53 -8.80 -10.75 -13.37
N SER A 54 -7.91 -10.85 -14.35
CA SER A 54 -6.52 -11.29 -14.19
C SER A 54 -5.76 -10.54 -13.10
N PHE A 55 -6.01 -9.23 -12.93
CA PHE A 55 -5.43 -8.43 -11.85
C PHE A 55 -5.88 -8.91 -10.46
N ARG A 56 -7.17 -9.22 -10.27
CA ARG A 56 -7.70 -9.74 -8.99
C ARG A 56 -7.17 -11.14 -8.70
N VAL A 57 -7.07 -11.99 -9.72
CA VAL A 57 -6.46 -13.33 -9.61
C VAL A 57 -4.99 -13.21 -9.20
N HIS A 58 -4.27 -12.22 -9.74
CA HIS A 58 -2.90 -11.93 -9.37
C HIS A 58 -2.78 -11.46 -7.91
N ASP A 59 -3.61 -10.50 -7.48
CA ASP A 59 -3.66 -10.03 -6.09
C ASP A 59 -3.97 -11.17 -5.11
N LEU A 60 -4.95 -12.02 -5.42
CA LEU A 60 -5.24 -13.22 -4.65
C LEU A 60 -4.03 -14.15 -4.58
N ASN A 61 -3.36 -14.42 -5.70
CA ASN A 61 -2.19 -15.29 -5.72
C ASN A 61 -1.02 -14.72 -4.88
N MET A 62 -0.80 -13.40 -4.90
CA MET A 62 0.20 -12.75 -4.07
C MET A 62 -0.10 -12.90 -2.57
N ARG A 63 -1.36 -12.73 -2.16
CA ARG A 63 -1.80 -12.93 -0.77
C ARG A 63 -1.69 -14.40 -0.34
N MET A 64 -1.99 -15.32 -1.25
CA MET A 64 -1.80 -16.76 -1.05
C MET A 64 -0.33 -17.14 -0.85
N CYS A 65 0.59 -16.54 -1.62
CA CYS A 65 2.03 -16.73 -1.40
C CYS A 65 2.47 -16.21 -0.03
N ARG A 66 1.96 -15.04 0.40
CA ARG A 66 2.27 -14.46 1.71
C ARG A 66 1.84 -15.37 2.86
N ILE A 67 0.58 -15.84 2.87
CA ILE A 67 0.11 -16.72 3.95
C ILE A 67 0.88 -18.05 3.98
N SER A 68 1.25 -18.61 2.82
CA SER A 68 2.08 -19.82 2.79
C SER A 68 3.45 -19.59 3.43
N HIS A 69 4.04 -18.41 3.24
CA HIS A 69 5.29 -18.04 3.89
C HIS A 69 5.13 -17.90 5.41
N VAL A 70 4.13 -17.14 5.88
CA VAL A 70 3.87 -16.92 7.32
C VAL A 70 3.60 -18.25 8.04
N ILE A 71 2.75 -19.11 7.47
CA ILE A 71 2.47 -20.42 8.08
C ILE A 71 3.71 -21.32 8.05
N GLY A 72 4.52 -21.25 7.00
CA GLY A 72 5.81 -21.93 6.95
C GLY A 72 6.72 -21.54 8.11
N ASN A 73 6.80 -20.24 8.42
CA ASN A 73 7.58 -19.74 9.55
C ASN A 73 7.03 -20.23 10.89
N ILE A 74 5.71 -20.21 11.10
CA ILE A 74 5.07 -20.74 12.31
C ILE A 74 5.40 -22.23 12.49
N PHE A 75 5.36 -23.03 11.42
CA PHE A 75 5.73 -24.44 11.50
C PHE A 75 7.20 -24.65 11.82
N LEU A 76 8.10 -23.81 11.31
CA LEU A 76 9.52 -23.89 11.63
C LEU A 76 9.79 -23.56 13.11
N VAL A 77 9.18 -22.49 13.64
CA VAL A 77 9.31 -22.10 15.05
C VAL A 77 8.74 -23.17 15.98
N THR A 78 7.54 -23.68 15.69
CA THR A 78 6.91 -24.73 16.50
C THR A 78 7.71 -26.04 16.49
N CYS A 79 8.29 -26.43 15.35
CA CYS A 79 9.22 -27.56 15.29
C CYS A 79 10.45 -27.33 16.19
N GLY A 80 11.04 -26.13 16.15
CA GLY A 80 12.17 -25.78 17.02
C GLY A 80 11.82 -25.85 18.51
N HIS A 81 10.63 -25.39 18.92
CA HIS A 81 10.15 -25.52 20.30
C HIS A 81 9.97 -26.98 20.72
N ILE A 82 9.38 -27.83 19.87
CA ILE A 82 9.21 -29.26 20.14
C ILE A 82 10.57 -29.97 20.27
N GLU A 83 11.53 -29.64 19.40
CA GLU A 83 12.89 -30.20 19.45
C GLU A 83 13.65 -29.78 20.73
N ASN A 84 13.44 -28.55 21.19
CA ASN A 84 14.01 -28.04 22.44
C ASN A 84 13.36 -28.66 23.70
N MET A 85 12.10 -29.10 23.62
CA MET A 85 11.42 -29.81 24.70
C MET A 85 11.85 -31.29 24.83
N ASN A 86 12.54 -31.85 23.84
CA ASN A 86 13.03 -33.23 23.90
C ASN A 86 14.40 -33.34 24.60
N PRO A 87 14.50 -33.96 25.79
CA PRO A 87 15.76 -34.11 26.53
C PRO A 87 16.76 -35.07 25.85
N THR A 88 16.35 -35.79 24.81
CA THR A 88 17.15 -36.77 24.05
C THR A 88 17.72 -36.22 22.73
N SER A 89 17.48 -34.95 22.40
CA SER A 89 18.06 -34.30 21.22
C SER A 89 19.59 -34.33 21.32
N THR A 90 20.25 -35.08 20.44
CA THR A 90 21.71 -35.15 20.30
C THR A 90 22.24 -33.84 19.72
N GLU A 91 23.46 -33.46 20.12
CA GLU A 91 24.18 -32.24 19.71
C GLU A 91 24.24 -32.03 18.18
N GLU A 92 24.15 -33.11 17.38
CA GLU A 92 24.07 -33.08 15.92
C GLU A 92 22.74 -32.55 15.35
N SER A 93 21.62 -32.71 16.06
CA SER A 93 20.32 -32.16 15.63
C SER A 93 20.28 -30.66 15.88
N ARG A 94 20.89 -30.19 16.97
CA ARG A 94 21.04 -28.77 17.31
C ARG A 94 21.95 -28.02 16.33
N SER A 95 22.95 -28.67 15.74
CA SER A 95 23.88 -28.03 14.79
C SER A 95 23.30 -27.84 13.38
N LYS A 96 22.34 -28.68 12.95
CA LYS A 96 21.69 -28.56 11.63
C LYS A 96 20.73 -27.37 11.53
N LEU A 97 20.09 -26.97 12.63
CA LEU A 97 19.29 -25.73 12.66
C LEU A 97 20.17 -24.48 12.62
N ARG A 98 21.35 -24.54 13.24
CA ARG A 98 22.33 -23.44 13.29
C ARG A 98 22.98 -23.13 11.93
N GLY A 99 22.95 -24.09 10.99
CA GLY A 99 23.55 -23.94 9.66
C GLY A 99 22.78 -23.04 8.68
N TYR A 100 21.58 -22.60 9.06
CA TYR A 100 20.79 -21.61 8.31
C TYR A 100 20.73 -20.24 9.02
N GLU A 101 21.49 -20.06 10.10
CA GLU A 101 21.66 -18.76 10.75
C GLU A 101 22.70 -17.96 9.94
N SER A 102 22.23 -16.97 9.17
CA SER A 102 23.10 -15.84 8.84
C SER A 102 23.60 -15.23 10.14
N GLU A 103 24.92 -15.05 10.23
CA GLU A 103 25.60 -14.36 11.33
C GLU A 103 25.10 -12.92 11.44
N ASP A 104 23.99 -12.70 12.16
CA ASP A 104 23.75 -11.48 12.92
C ASP A 104 22.54 -11.69 13.84
N HIS A 105 22.76 -11.38 15.13
CA HIS A 105 21.78 -11.32 16.23
C HIS A 105 21.48 -12.62 17.00
N HIS A 106 22.46 -13.11 17.76
CA HIS A 106 22.19 -13.84 18.99
C HIS A 106 21.81 -12.87 20.12
N SER A 107 20.55 -12.89 20.53
CA SER A 107 20.09 -12.95 21.93
C SER A 107 18.68 -12.37 22.04
N SER A 108 17.74 -13.16 22.58
CA SER A 108 16.36 -12.77 22.94
C SER A 108 15.29 -12.71 21.83
N ILE A 109 15.22 -13.71 20.94
CA ILE A 109 14.15 -13.82 19.91
C ILE A 109 12.99 -14.75 20.34
N TYR A 110 13.19 -15.64 21.30
CA TYR A 110 12.22 -16.71 21.57
C TYR A 110 10.99 -16.33 22.41
N ASP A 111 10.99 -15.19 23.11
CA ASP A 111 9.85 -14.77 23.96
C ASP A 111 9.07 -13.55 23.42
N ILE A 112 9.52 -12.93 22.32
CA ILE A 112 8.93 -11.68 21.79
C ILE A 112 8.19 -11.90 20.44
N TYR A 113 8.28 -13.09 19.83
CA TYR A 113 7.88 -13.32 18.43
C TYR A 113 6.65 -14.21 18.20
N ASP A 114 6.08 -14.87 19.21
CA ASP A 114 5.00 -15.86 18.97
C ASP A 114 3.62 -15.21 18.74
N ASP A 115 3.33 -14.09 19.41
CA ASP A 115 2.07 -13.35 19.28
C ASP A 115 1.98 -12.62 17.91
N ASP A 116 3.10 -12.05 17.46
CA ASP A 116 3.20 -11.27 16.22
C ASP A 116 3.00 -12.14 14.96
N GLN A 117 3.53 -13.38 14.95
CA GLN A 117 3.39 -14.29 13.80
C GLN A 117 1.95 -14.83 13.67
N THR A 118 1.28 -15.09 14.79
CA THR A 118 -0.12 -15.54 14.79
C THR A 118 -1.04 -14.42 14.32
N GLU A 119 -0.82 -13.19 14.80
CA GLU A 119 -1.54 -12.00 14.34
C GLU A 119 -1.32 -11.76 12.84
N GLU A 120 -0.08 -11.88 12.36
CA GLU A 120 0.23 -11.75 10.93
C GLU A 120 -0.50 -12.82 10.07
N ALA A 121 -0.59 -14.06 10.56
CA ALA A 121 -1.32 -15.12 9.88
C ALA A 121 -2.82 -14.82 9.80
N LEU A 122 -3.43 -14.39 10.91
CA LEU A 122 -4.84 -14.01 10.95
C LEU A 122 -5.14 -12.82 10.02
N ASN A 123 -4.30 -11.79 10.06
CA ASN A 123 -4.39 -10.64 9.16
C ASN A 123 -4.27 -11.07 7.69
N SER A 124 -3.39 -12.04 7.38
CA SER A 124 -3.25 -12.59 6.02
C SER A 124 -4.49 -13.37 5.57
N ILE A 125 -5.10 -14.16 6.46
CA ILE A 125 -6.36 -14.87 6.17
C ILE A 125 -7.49 -13.88 5.91
N GLU A 126 -7.65 -12.88 6.78
CA GLU A 126 -8.69 -11.86 6.63
C GLU A 126 -8.49 -11.07 5.33
N SER A 127 -7.24 -10.77 4.98
CA SER A 127 -6.85 -10.14 3.73
C SER A 127 -7.27 -10.95 2.48
N ILE A 128 -7.13 -12.28 2.52
CA ILE A 128 -7.59 -13.19 1.44
C ILE A 128 -9.12 -13.21 1.34
N ILE A 129 -9.81 -13.38 2.48
CA ILE A 129 -11.28 -13.37 2.53
C ILE A 129 -11.83 -12.05 1.97
N ASN A 130 -11.19 -10.95 2.36
CA ASN A 130 -11.50 -9.61 1.87
C ASN A 130 -11.27 -9.48 0.36
N CYS A 131 -10.14 -9.96 -0.17
CA CYS A 131 -9.86 -9.96 -1.61
C CYS A 131 -10.94 -10.67 -2.44
N LEU A 132 -11.52 -11.76 -1.90
CA LEU A 132 -12.57 -12.54 -2.56
C LEU A 132 -13.95 -11.87 -2.48
N ASN A 133 -14.29 -11.29 -1.33
CA ASN A 133 -15.64 -10.79 -1.06
C ASN A 133 -15.85 -9.30 -1.37
N LYS A 134 -14.78 -8.50 -1.44
CA LYS A 134 -14.88 -7.05 -1.63
C LYS A 134 -15.25 -6.68 -3.05
N SER A 135 -16.05 -5.61 -3.16
CA SER A 135 -16.24 -4.88 -4.41
C SER A 135 -14.91 -4.33 -4.92
N GLU A 136 -14.86 -4.00 -6.21
CA GLU A 136 -13.68 -3.35 -6.80
C GLU A 136 -13.37 -1.99 -6.15
N ALA A 137 -14.38 -1.25 -5.69
CA ALA A 137 -14.17 0.00 -4.97
C ALA A 137 -13.58 -0.23 -3.57
N ASP A 138 -14.09 -1.22 -2.84
CA ASP A 138 -13.63 -1.57 -1.50
C ASP A 138 -12.19 -2.12 -1.50
N ALA A 139 -11.85 -2.92 -2.52
CA ALA A 139 -10.51 -3.44 -2.70
C ALA A 139 -9.53 -2.34 -3.15
N ALA A 140 -9.97 -1.37 -3.96
CA ALA A 140 -9.15 -0.21 -4.33
C ALA A 140 -8.76 0.62 -3.10
N GLU A 141 -9.72 0.87 -2.20
CA GLU A 141 -9.48 1.61 -0.96
C GLU A 141 -8.41 0.96 -0.08
N GLU A 142 -8.36 -0.37 -0.02
CA GLU A 142 -7.31 -1.09 0.71
C GLU A 142 -5.92 -0.87 0.09
N HIS A 143 -5.83 -0.90 -1.24
CA HIS A 143 -4.58 -0.61 -1.96
C HIS A 143 -4.15 0.86 -1.81
N TRP A 144 -5.10 1.77 -1.56
CA TRP A 144 -4.79 3.18 -1.37
C TRP A 144 -4.19 3.51 0.00
N LYS A 145 -4.42 2.68 1.03
CA LYS A 145 -4.01 2.96 2.42
C LYS A 145 -2.51 3.28 2.57
N PRO A 146 -1.57 2.49 2.04
CA PRO A 146 -0.14 2.77 2.24
C PRO A 146 0.27 4.13 1.65
N GLY A 147 -0.20 4.44 0.44
CA GLY A 147 0.04 5.73 -0.20
C GLY A 147 -0.59 6.89 0.58
N LEU A 148 -1.81 6.72 1.10
CA LEU A 148 -2.49 7.72 1.94
C LEU A 148 -1.73 8.01 3.23
N LEU A 149 -1.23 6.98 3.92
CA LEU A 149 -0.41 7.15 5.14
C LEU A 149 0.86 7.94 4.84
N MET A 150 1.56 7.62 3.75
CA MET A 150 2.75 8.37 3.36
C MET A 150 2.43 9.83 3.02
N MET A 151 1.30 10.11 2.38
CA MET A 151 0.83 11.49 2.15
C MET A 151 0.47 12.22 3.45
N ASP A 152 -0.10 11.52 4.44
CA ASP A 152 -0.38 12.08 5.76
C ASP A 152 0.91 12.50 6.47
N ASP A 153 1.93 11.64 6.44
CA ASP A 153 3.26 11.90 7.00
C ASP A 153 3.94 13.09 6.30
N LEU A 154 3.91 13.12 4.96
CA LEU A 154 4.47 14.23 4.18
C LEU A 154 3.76 15.55 4.49
N LEU A 155 2.43 15.54 4.63
CA LEU A 155 1.70 16.74 5.00
C LEU A 155 2.05 17.20 6.42
N TYR A 156 2.18 16.27 7.35
CA TYR A 156 2.59 16.57 8.72
C TYR A 156 3.98 17.20 8.77
N MET A 157 4.94 16.65 8.02
CA MET A 157 6.28 17.22 7.87
C MET A 157 6.22 18.64 7.28
N ALA A 158 5.43 18.85 6.21
CA ALA A 158 5.24 20.16 5.59
C ALA A 158 4.62 21.20 6.53
N ILE A 159 3.71 20.80 7.42
CA ILE A 159 3.13 21.70 8.41
C ILE A 159 4.17 22.06 9.47
N ARG A 160 4.92 21.07 9.98
CA ARG A 160 5.95 21.31 11.00
C ARG A 160 7.10 22.17 10.51
N SER A 161 7.52 22.05 9.25
CA SER A 161 8.59 22.88 8.66
C SER A 161 8.25 24.37 8.61
N SER A 162 6.97 24.73 8.72
CA SER A 162 6.51 26.12 8.68
C SER A 162 6.30 26.72 10.06
N ASP A 163 6.30 25.90 11.11
CA ASP A 163 6.16 26.35 12.48
C ASP A 163 7.56 26.70 13.01
N VAL A 164 7.83 28.01 13.09
CA VAL A 164 9.14 28.64 13.34
C VAL A 164 9.72 28.29 14.74
N SER A 165 9.02 27.47 15.54
CA SER A 165 9.41 27.11 16.90
C SER A 165 10.02 25.71 17.07
N SER A 166 10.21 24.93 15.99
CA SER A 166 10.79 23.57 16.12
C SER A 166 12.32 23.56 16.00
N GLU A 167 12.95 22.53 16.58
CA GLU A 167 14.41 22.33 16.76
C GLU A 167 15.26 22.33 15.47
N TRP A 168 14.63 22.51 14.30
CA TRP A 168 15.25 22.66 12.99
C TRP A 168 15.69 24.12 12.78
N LYS A 169 16.83 24.48 13.38
CA LYS A 169 17.46 25.78 13.16
C LYS A 169 17.79 25.98 11.68
N SER A 170 16.98 26.82 11.03
CA SER A 170 17.25 27.54 9.78
C SER A 170 16.99 26.81 8.45
N ILE A 171 15.74 26.41 8.19
CA ILE A 171 15.28 26.15 6.81
C ILE A 171 15.47 27.41 5.97
N ARG A 172 16.05 27.27 4.77
CA ARG A 172 16.28 28.38 3.85
C ARG A 172 14.95 28.96 3.37
N LYS A 173 14.84 30.30 3.33
CA LYS A 173 13.64 31.01 2.82
C LYS A 173 13.13 30.47 1.46
N PRO A 174 14.01 30.26 0.45
CA PRO A 174 13.71 29.50 -0.76
C PRO A 174 12.93 28.19 -0.56
N VAL A 175 13.44 27.33 0.30
CA VAL A 175 12.87 26.00 0.58
C VAL A 175 11.57 26.14 1.36
N LEU A 176 11.49 27.08 2.30
CA LEU A 176 10.25 27.37 3.03
C LEU A 176 9.10 27.77 2.08
N HIS A 177 9.36 28.65 1.11
CA HIS A 177 8.33 29.03 0.12
C HIS A 177 7.88 27.86 -0.75
N LEU A 178 8.82 27.01 -1.18
CA LEU A 178 8.48 25.80 -1.94
C LEU A 178 7.71 24.79 -1.11
N THR A 179 8.06 24.63 0.16
CA THR A 179 7.34 23.77 1.10
C THR A 179 5.92 24.30 1.39
N GLU A 180 5.71 25.62 1.42
CA GLU A 180 4.34 26.16 1.46
C GLU A 180 3.56 25.82 0.18
N ALA A 181 4.21 25.96 -0.97
CA ALA A 181 3.57 25.72 -2.27
C ALA A 181 3.23 24.24 -2.53
N VAL A 182 3.92 23.28 -1.89
CA VAL A 182 3.63 21.84 -2.04
C VAL A 182 2.44 21.37 -1.18
N LYS A 183 2.12 22.07 -0.07
CA LYS A 183 1.01 21.66 0.83
C LYS A 183 -0.33 21.49 0.11
N PRO A 184 -0.78 22.43 -0.74
CA PRO A 184 -2.03 22.23 -1.49
C PRO A 184 -1.99 21.02 -2.41
N ILE A 185 -0.84 20.71 -3.02
CA ILE A 185 -0.67 19.53 -3.88
C ILE A 185 -0.88 18.26 -3.05
N ILE A 186 -0.19 18.12 -1.90
CA ILE A 186 -0.36 16.96 -1.00
C ILE A 186 -1.82 16.83 -0.54
N LYS A 187 -2.44 17.95 -0.12
CA LYS A 187 -3.85 17.96 0.31
C LYS A 187 -4.81 17.52 -0.79
N LEU A 188 -4.61 18.00 -2.01
CA LEU A 188 -5.46 17.65 -3.15
C LEU A 188 -5.25 16.19 -3.57
N SER A 189 -4.02 15.67 -3.54
CA SER A 189 -3.73 14.25 -3.76
C SER A 189 -4.47 13.37 -2.77
N ARG A 190 -4.41 13.68 -1.46
CA ARG A 190 -5.18 12.98 -0.42
C ARG A 190 -6.68 13.07 -0.66
N LEU A 191 -7.15 14.27 -1.00
CA LEU A 191 -8.57 14.55 -1.20
C LEU A 191 -9.17 13.72 -2.36
N PHE A 192 -8.40 13.48 -3.43
CA PHE A 192 -8.82 12.62 -4.53
C PHE A 192 -9.20 11.22 -4.06
N PHE A 193 -8.30 10.53 -3.37
CA PHE A 193 -8.54 9.18 -2.85
C PHE A 193 -9.57 9.16 -1.72
N ALA A 194 -9.54 10.16 -0.83
CA ALA A 194 -10.55 10.30 0.21
C ALA A 194 -11.96 10.46 -0.38
N LYS A 195 -12.10 11.17 -1.51
CA LYS A 195 -13.37 11.29 -2.22
C LYS A 195 -13.83 9.96 -2.82
N LEU A 196 -12.92 9.08 -3.25
CA LEU A 196 -13.26 7.77 -3.80
C LEU A 196 -13.59 6.71 -2.73
N SER A 197 -13.14 6.92 -1.49
CA SER A 197 -13.35 5.99 -0.37
C SER A 197 -14.82 5.75 0.01
N LYS A 198 -15.03 4.77 0.89
CA LYS A 198 -16.30 4.50 1.59
C LYS A 198 -16.90 5.69 2.30
N ARG A 199 -16.10 6.69 2.69
CA ARG A 199 -16.58 7.92 3.34
C ARG A 199 -16.99 9.00 2.33
N GLY A 200 -16.66 8.80 1.04
CA GLY A 200 -16.96 9.71 -0.06
C GLY A 200 -17.98 9.12 -1.04
N MET A 201 -17.57 8.93 -2.28
CA MET A 201 -18.39 8.45 -3.41
C MET A 201 -18.88 7.02 -3.20
N ASN A 202 -18.08 6.15 -2.57
CA ASN A 202 -18.46 4.76 -2.34
C ASN A 202 -19.50 4.59 -1.21
N THR A 203 -19.92 5.67 -0.52
CA THR A 203 -21.09 5.64 0.38
C THR A 203 -22.38 5.23 -0.34
N LYS A 204 -22.46 5.49 -1.65
CA LYS A 204 -23.61 5.20 -2.50
C LYS A 204 -23.79 3.69 -2.79
N ARG A 205 -22.92 2.83 -2.26
CA ARG A 205 -22.88 1.37 -2.48
C ARG A 205 -22.84 1.06 -3.97
N LEU A 206 -21.73 1.43 -4.60
CA LEU A 206 -21.48 1.13 -6.01
C LEU A 206 -21.63 -0.38 -6.27
N PRO A 207 -22.03 -0.78 -7.49
CA PRO A 207 -22.02 -2.18 -7.91
C PRO A 207 -20.67 -2.84 -7.59
N PRO A 208 -20.67 -4.14 -7.27
CA PRO A 208 -19.46 -4.83 -6.83
C PRO A 208 -18.35 -4.86 -7.90
N PHE A 209 -18.74 -4.78 -9.18
CA PHE A 209 -17.83 -4.80 -10.32
C PHE A 209 -18.16 -3.66 -11.28
N SER A 210 -17.12 -3.08 -11.85
CA SER A 210 -17.18 -2.13 -12.96
C SER A 210 -16.86 -2.83 -14.28
N GLU A 211 -17.06 -2.12 -15.39
CA GLU A 211 -16.61 -2.56 -16.72
C GLU A 211 -15.12 -2.30 -16.98
N MET A 212 -14.33 -1.96 -15.94
CA MET A 212 -12.87 -1.85 -16.09
C MET A 212 -12.24 -3.23 -16.32
N ASN A 213 -11.28 -3.32 -17.25
CA ASN A 213 -10.43 -4.51 -17.36
C ASN A 213 -9.31 -4.50 -16.31
N SER A 214 -8.54 -5.59 -16.25
CA SER A 214 -7.43 -5.74 -15.32
C SER A 214 -6.36 -4.66 -15.44
N LYS A 215 -6.01 -4.21 -16.65
CA LYS A 215 -5.06 -3.12 -16.86
C LYS A 215 -5.54 -1.81 -16.22
N GLN A 216 -6.82 -1.50 -16.39
CA GLN A 216 -7.44 -0.29 -15.86
C GLN A 216 -7.58 -0.36 -14.33
N LEU A 217 -8.01 -1.51 -13.79
CA LEU A 217 -8.06 -1.74 -12.34
C LEU A 217 -6.68 -1.59 -11.71
N LYS A 218 -5.66 -2.23 -12.30
CA LYS A 218 -4.28 -2.12 -11.84
C LYS A 218 -3.83 -0.67 -11.77
N CYS A 219 -4.06 0.09 -12.84
CA CYS A 219 -3.73 1.52 -12.91
C CYS A 219 -4.40 2.32 -11.77
N LEU A 220 -5.68 2.08 -11.52
CA LEU A 220 -6.40 2.76 -10.45
C LEU A 220 -5.90 2.35 -9.05
N TYR A 221 -5.61 1.07 -8.83
CA TYR A 221 -5.21 0.53 -7.53
C TYR A 221 -3.82 0.99 -7.13
N GLU A 222 -2.87 0.99 -8.08
CA GLU A 222 -1.47 1.35 -7.81
C GLU A 222 -1.25 2.88 -7.77
N SER A 223 -2.21 3.68 -8.25
CA SER A 223 -2.06 5.12 -8.41
C SER A 223 -1.72 5.87 -7.12
N SER A 224 -2.29 5.49 -5.97
CA SER A 224 -1.99 6.14 -4.68
C SER A 224 -0.52 6.02 -4.32
N GLN A 225 0.09 4.85 -4.52
CA GLN A 225 1.48 4.61 -4.19
C GLN A 225 2.39 5.34 -5.17
N THR A 226 2.06 5.31 -6.46
CA THR A 226 2.81 6.07 -7.49
C THR A 226 2.83 7.56 -7.16
N ILE A 227 1.67 8.16 -6.89
CA ILE A 227 1.55 9.60 -6.55
C ILE A 227 2.25 9.92 -5.23
N ALA A 228 2.11 9.05 -4.22
CA ALA A 228 2.78 9.25 -2.95
C ALA A 228 4.31 9.20 -3.12
N ASN A 229 4.83 8.28 -3.93
CA ASN A 229 6.26 8.19 -4.23
C ASN A 229 6.76 9.45 -4.93
N ASP A 230 6.00 10.02 -5.88
CA ASP A 230 6.37 11.30 -6.49
C ASP A 230 6.43 12.44 -5.48
N LEU A 231 5.47 12.49 -4.55
CA LEU A 231 5.48 13.48 -3.46
C LEU A 231 6.67 13.29 -2.51
N HIS A 232 7.01 12.05 -2.20
CA HIS A 232 8.17 11.72 -1.37
C HIS A 232 9.48 12.09 -2.07
N GLU A 233 9.63 11.80 -3.36
CA GLU A 233 10.77 12.24 -4.17
C GLU A 233 10.88 13.76 -4.21
N LEU A 234 9.76 14.46 -4.43
CA LEU A 234 9.72 15.92 -4.38
C LEU A 234 10.15 16.46 -3.01
N TRP A 235 9.69 15.85 -1.92
CA TRP A 235 10.10 16.20 -0.56
C TRP A 235 11.60 15.98 -0.34
N HIS A 236 12.14 14.86 -0.81
CA HIS A 236 13.58 14.58 -0.77
C HIS A 236 14.40 15.62 -1.55
N LEU A 237 13.90 16.09 -2.70
CA LEU A 237 14.54 17.19 -3.44
C LEU A 237 14.56 18.50 -2.63
N LEU A 238 13.46 18.84 -1.94
CA LEU A 238 13.38 20.01 -1.07
C LEU A 238 14.38 19.91 0.10
N PHE A 239 14.45 18.74 0.74
CA PHE A 239 15.40 18.48 1.82
C PHE A 239 16.87 18.59 1.36
N LYS A 240 17.18 18.04 0.19
CA LYS A 240 18.51 18.14 -0.43
C LYS A 240 18.89 19.58 -0.74
N ALA A 241 17.94 20.39 -1.21
CA ALA A 241 18.15 21.82 -1.48
C ALA A 241 18.43 22.63 -0.20
N ASP A 242 17.78 22.26 0.91
CA ASP A 242 18.02 22.89 2.21
C ASP A 242 19.40 22.55 2.77
N SER A 243 19.82 21.30 2.61
CA SER A 243 21.08 20.75 3.14
C SER A 243 22.32 21.08 2.29
N ALA A 244 22.16 21.56 1.05
CA ALA A 244 23.27 21.89 0.16
C ALA A 244 24.09 23.07 0.70
N PRO A 245 25.41 23.20 0.43
CA PRO A 245 26.17 24.40 0.82
C PRO A 245 25.57 25.69 0.21
N GLU A 246 25.63 26.83 0.91
CA GLU A 246 25.03 28.11 0.46
C GLU A 246 25.59 28.59 -0.89
N ALA A 247 26.81 28.19 -1.23
CA ALA A 247 27.48 28.51 -2.48
C ALA A 247 26.98 27.70 -3.70
N VAL A 248 26.10 26.71 -3.50
CA VAL A 248 25.56 25.88 -4.59
C VAL A 248 24.15 26.37 -4.95
N PRO A 249 23.91 26.81 -6.21
CA PRO A 249 22.58 27.20 -6.66
C PRO A 249 21.57 26.07 -6.47
N THR A 250 20.38 26.40 -5.98
CA THR A 250 19.29 25.42 -5.88
C THR A 250 18.73 25.17 -7.28
N ASN A 251 19.04 24.01 -7.87
CA ASN A 251 18.43 23.60 -9.13
C ASN A 251 16.97 23.17 -8.87
N THR A 252 16.01 24.00 -9.27
CA THR A 252 14.57 23.70 -9.14
C THR A 252 13.97 23.02 -10.38
N CYS A 253 14.78 22.73 -11.41
CA CYS A 253 14.33 22.02 -12.62
C CYS A 253 13.82 20.62 -12.29
N ASP A 254 14.59 19.87 -11.48
CA ASP A 254 14.22 18.51 -11.06
C ASP A 254 12.91 18.51 -10.27
N MET A 255 12.68 19.52 -9.42
CA MET A 255 11.42 19.69 -8.69
C MET A 255 10.26 19.99 -9.64
N THR A 256 10.47 20.88 -10.61
CA THR A 256 9.45 21.26 -11.61
C THR A 256 9.03 20.05 -12.44
N HIS A 257 10.01 19.31 -12.98
CA HIS A 257 9.78 18.07 -13.72
C HIS A 257 9.06 17.02 -12.85
N LYS A 258 9.40 16.95 -11.55
CA LYS A 258 8.75 16.01 -10.65
C LYS A 258 7.27 16.34 -10.41
N VAL A 259 6.92 17.62 -10.24
CA VAL A 259 5.52 18.04 -10.11
C VAL A 259 4.74 17.80 -11.41
N GLU A 260 5.36 17.96 -12.58
CA GLU A 260 4.74 17.62 -13.87
C GLU A 260 4.47 16.12 -13.99
N THR A 261 5.45 15.29 -13.60
CA THR A 261 5.30 13.84 -13.55
C THR A 261 4.14 13.44 -12.64
N LEU A 262 4.08 14.01 -11.43
CA LEU A 262 2.98 13.79 -10.49
C LEU A 262 1.62 14.14 -11.10
N SER A 263 1.53 15.27 -11.80
CA SER A 263 0.31 15.68 -12.51
C SER A 263 -0.14 14.62 -13.52
N SER A 264 0.80 14.14 -14.34
CA SER A 264 0.49 13.16 -15.40
C SER A 264 -0.01 11.82 -14.82
N HIS A 265 0.45 11.43 -13.63
CA HIS A 265 -0.01 10.22 -12.95
C HIS A 265 -1.46 10.28 -12.44
N PHE A 266 -2.08 11.46 -12.41
CA PHE A 266 -3.51 11.59 -12.14
C PHE A 266 -4.40 11.42 -13.37
N GLU A 267 -3.88 11.60 -14.59
CA GLU A 267 -4.69 11.62 -15.81
C GLU A 267 -5.47 10.32 -16.02
N ALA A 268 -4.78 9.18 -15.95
CA ALA A 268 -5.42 7.88 -16.14
C ALA A 268 -6.39 7.52 -15.00
N PRO A 269 -6.03 7.61 -13.70
CA PRO A 269 -6.98 7.37 -12.62
C PRO A 269 -8.22 8.29 -12.67
N LEU A 270 -8.04 9.59 -12.94
CA LEU A 270 -9.15 10.53 -13.07
C LEU A 270 -10.08 10.14 -14.22
N LEU A 271 -9.52 9.79 -15.38
CA LEU A 271 -10.30 9.34 -16.53
C LEU A 271 -11.09 8.08 -16.20
N LEU A 272 -10.47 7.10 -15.54
CA LEU A 272 -11.12 5.85 -15.14
C LEU A 272 -12.28 6.09 -14.18
N VAL A 273 -12.09 6.98 -13.20
CA VAL A 273 -13.14 7.39 -12.27
C VAL A 273 -14.33 7.99 -13.01
N VAL A 274 -14.09 8.93 -13.92
CA VAL A 274 -15.15 9.64 -14.65
C VAL A 274 -15.88 8.73 -15.64
N ILE A 275 -15.19 7.77 -16.26
CA ILE A 275 -15.78 6.86 -17.25
C ILE A 275 -16.48 5.67 -16.59
N TYR A 276 -15.89 5.09 -15.55
CA TYR A 276 -16.34 3.80 -15.02
C TYR A 276 -16.97 3.86 -13.64
N LEU A 277 -16.65 4.84 -12.80
CA LEU A 277 -17.17 4.89 -11.43
C LEU A 277 -18.30 5.90 -11.26
N VAL A 278 -18.16 7.10 -11.81
CA VAL A 278 -19.21 8.13 -11.74
C VAL A 278 -20.52 7.65 -12.40
N PRO A 279 -20.52 6.99 -13.57
CA PRO A 279 -21.76 6.51 -14.19
C PRO A 279 -22.45 5.36 -13.44
N LEU A 280 -21.79 4.73 -12.46
CA LEU A 280 -22.41 3.69 -11.62
C LEU A 280 -23.33 4.29 -10.55
N ILE A 281 -23.30 5.61 -10.35
CA ILE A 281 -24.20 6.32 -9.45
C ILE A 281 -25.55 6.49 -10.18
N PRO A 282 -26.68 6.04 -9.61
CA PRO A 282 -27.98 6.13 -10.27
C PRO A 282 -28.31 7.54 -10.75
N GLU A 283 -28.86 7.69 -11.96
CA GLU A 283 -29.27 9.01 -12.51
C GLU A 283 -30.35 9.69 -11.67
N THR A 284 -31.13 8.91 -10.92
CA THR A 284 -32.14 9.40 -9.96
C THR A 284 -31.52 10.02 -8.70
N ASP A 285 -30.21 9.82 -8.48
CA ASP A 285 -29.51 10.42 -7.35
C ASP A 285 -29.28 11.92 -7.63
N PRO A 286 -29.71 12.83 -6.73
CA PRO A 286 -29.44 14.26 -6.86
C PRO A 286 -27.96 14.60 -7.05
N ASP A 287 -27.06 13.72 -6.59
CA ASP A 287 -25.62 13.89 -6.67
C ASP A 287 -25.00 13.37 -7.98
N HIS A 288 -25.78 12.84 -8.94
CA HIS A 288 -25.24 12.28 -10.18
C HIS A 288 -24.38 13.30 -10.95
N SER A 289 -24.88 14.53 -11.15
CA SER A 289 -24.11 15.62 -11.76
C SER A 289 -23.06 16.25 -10.83
N TYR A 290 -23.20 16.03 -9.52
CA TYR A 290 -22.31 16.60 -8.52
C TYR A 290 -20.91 16.00 -8.62
N TYR A 291 -20.77 14.67 -8.72
CA TYR A 291 -19.44 14.04 -8.76
C TYR A 291 -18.64 14.43 -10.00
N ARG A 292 -19.29 14.54 -11.17
CA ARG A 292 -18.63 15.03 -12.39
C ARG A 292 -18.09 16.45 -12.21
N SER A 293 -18.92 17.34 -11.64
CA SER A 293 -18.54 18.73 -11.35
C SER A 293 -17.44 18.81 -10.29
N TRP A 294 -17.49 17.93 -9.29
CA TRP A 294 -16.49 17.84 -8.23
C TRP A 294 -15.12 17.45 -8.78
N PHE A 295 -15.04 16.40 -9.61
CA PHE A 295 -13.77 15.96 -10.20
C PHE A 295 -13.19 16.98 -11.17
N ALA A 296 -14.04 17.68 -11.94
CA ALA A 296 -13.61 18.81 -12.77
C ALA A 296 -13.01 19.93 -11.92
N THR A 297 -13.69 20.32 -10.84
CA THR A 297 -13.23 21.37 -9.91
C THR A 297 -11.92 20.98 -9.23
N TRP A 298 -11.83 19.75 -8.75
CA TRP A 298 -10.63 19.21 -8.13
C TRP A 298 -9.44 19.24 -9.11
N ASN A 299 -9.65 18.84 -10.37
CA ASN A 299 -8.59 18.88 -11.38
C ASN A 299 -8.11 20.31 -11.64
N THR A 300 -9.03 21.29 -11.74
CA THR A 300 -8.66 22.70 -11.85
C THR A 300 -7.85 23.17 -10.64
N GLN A 301 -8.25 22.81 -9.42
CA GLN A 301 -7.51 23.16 -8.21
C GLN A 301 -6.11 22.54 -8.17
N LEU A 302 -5.97 21.29 -8.61
CA LEU A 302 -4.67 20.61 -8.69
C LEU A 302 -3.75 21.33 -9.68
N MET A 303 -4.24 21.63 -10.88
CA MET A 303 -3.47 22.35 -11.89
C MET A 303 -3.05 23.75 -11.41
N LEU A 304 -3.93 24.47 -10.70
CA LEU A 304 -3.59 25.76 -10.11
C LEU A 304 -2.50 25.63 -9.04
N ALA A 305 -2.57 24.61 -8.17
CA ALA A 305 -1.56 24.35 -7.16
C ALA A 305 -0.20 23.99 -7.78
N ILE A 306 -0.20 23.17 -8.83
CA ILE A 306 1.00 22.80 -9.59
C ILE A 306 1.63 24.04 -10.23
N ASN A 307 0.84 24.84 -10.97
CA ASN A 307 1.34 26.05 -11.61
C ASN A 307 1.92 27.04 -10.59
N HIS A 308 1.24 27.20 -9.45
CA HIS A 308 1.74 28.04 -8.36
C HIS A 308 3.09 27.53 -7.83
N PHE A 309 3.24 26.23 -7.60
CA PHE A 309 4.52 25.64 -7.20
C PHE A 309 5.62 25.90 -8.24
N GLN A 310 5.33 25.73 -9.53
CA GLN A 310 6.27 26.00 -10.59
C GLN A 310 6.69 27.48 -10.65
N ASP A 311 5.76 28.41 -10.45
CA ASP A 311 6.05 29.84 -10.41
C ASP A 311 6.96 30.20 -9.22
N VAL A 312 6.70 29.62 -8.04
CA VAL A 312 7.60 29.75 -6.89
C VAL A 312 8.98 29.17 -7.23
N ALA A 313 9.06 27.97 -7.81
CA ALA A 313 10.31 27.33 -8.22
C ALA A 313 11.12 28.17 -9.21
N ARG A 314 10.48 28.83 -10.17
CA ARG A 314 11.14 29.75 -11.12
C ARG A 314 11.65 31.00 -10.43
N SER A 315 10.85 31.60 -9.54
CA SER A 315 11.24 32.82 -8.81
C SER A 315 12.42 32.61 -7.86
N VAL A 316 12.59 31.39 -7.34
CA VAL A 316 13.67 31.02 -6.42
C VAL A 316 14.95 30.61 -7.16
N CYS A 317 14.84 30.18 -8.41
CA CYS A 317 15.97 29.73 -9.24
C CYS A 317 16.96 30.87 -9.57
N HIS A 318 16.51 32.13 -9.53
CA HIS A 318 17.33 33.33 -9.74
C HIS A 318 16.94 34.40 -8.71
N ILE A 319 17.66 34.45 -7.59
CA ILE A 319 17.65 35.59 -6.68
C ILE A 319 19.13 35.92 -6.40
N PRO A 320 19.58 37.18 -6.63
CA PRO A 320 20.99 37.58 -6.71
C PRO A 320 21.81 37.38 -5.44
#